data_AF-A0A1M7PTH7-F1
#
_entry.id   AF-A0A1M7PTH7-F1
#
_cell.length_a   1.000
_cell.length_b   1.000
_cell.length_c   1.000
_cell.angle_alpha   90.00
_cell.angle_beta   90.00
_cell.angle_gamma   90.00
#
_symmetry.space_group_name_H-M   'P 1'
#
loop_
_entity.id
_entity.type
_entity.pdbx_description
1 polymer ?
#
loop_
_entity_poly.entity_id
_entity_poly.type
_entity_poly.pdbx_seq_one_letter_code
_entity_poly.pdbx_strand_id
1 'polypeptide(L)'
;MEKYVRQLISIEFDDKKEIFNGFLIDWTADWILLKNNPVDFIIDGYTILKNKNVKAIIQDKDHEFTERVIKLKGLKTSAEEIIPLRDLSSIIHFLANKYEIFQIATKSDKAVYLGKLIELDEEELVIDFFGNRRTI
;
A
#
# COMPACT_ATOMS: atom_id res chain seq x y z
N MET A 1 -9.21 -10.49 -10.43
CA MET A 1 -7.90 -10.30 -9.79
C MET A 1 -7.02 -11.53 -9.87
N GLU A 2 -7.54 -12.74 -9.59
CA GLU A 2 -6.78 -13.99 -9.54
C GLU A 2 -5.77 -14.22 -10.70
N LYS A 3 -6.15 -13.96 -11.95
CA LYS A 3 -5.26 -14.13 -13.11
C LYS A 3 -4.01 -13.24 -13.12
N TYR A 4 -3.99 -12.18 -12.30
CA TYR A 4 -2.89 -11.21 -12.22
C TYR A 4 -1.95 -11.47 -11.04
N VAL A 5 -2.21 -12.49 -10.22
CA VAL A 5 -1.38 -12.78 -9.03
C VAL A 5 0.06 -13.01 -9.46
N ARG A 6 1.00 -12.32 -8.78
CA ARG A 6 2.45 -12.26 -9.06
C ARG A 6 2.85 -11.61 -10.38
N GLN A 7 1.93 -10.95 -11.08
CA GLN A 7 2.23 -10.17 -12.28
C GLN A 7 2.36 -8.70 -11.94
N LEU A 8 3.20 -8.00 -12.71
CA LEU A 8 3.25 -6.53 -12.67
C LEU A 8 1.99 -5.97 -13.33
N ILE A 9 1.24 -5.13 -12.58
CA ILE A 9 0.01 -4.50 -13.05
C ILE A 9 -0.02 -3.02 -12.69
N SER A 10 -0.75 -2.25 -13.49
CA SER A 10 -1.17 -0.90 -13.16
C SER A 10 -2.66 -0.85 -12.83
N ILE A 11 -3.05 -0.08 -11.82
CA ILE A 11 -4.44 0.07 -11.36
C ILE A 11 -4.85 1.53 -11.47
N GLU A 12 -5.90 1.78 -12.24
CA GLU A 12 -6.58 3.07 -12.32
C GLU A 12 -7.82 3.09 -11.42
N PHE A 13 -8.10 4.23 -10.80
CA PHE A 13 -9.32 4.47 -10.02
C PHE A 13 -10.13 5.60 -10.66
N ASP A 14 -11.46 5.56 -10.51
CA ASP A 14 -12.33 6.63 -11.01
C ASP A 14 -12.19 7.92 -10.17
N ASP A 15 -11.83 7.79 -8.90
CA ASP A 15 -11.78 8.87 -7.92
C ASP A 15 -10.36 9.37 -7.60
N LYS A 16 -9.34 8.82 -8.27
CA LYS A 16 -7.94 9.23 -8.14
C LYS A 16 -7.32 9.51 -9.50
N LYS A 17 -6.47 10.53 -9.55
CA LYS A 17 -5.65 10.83 -10.74
C LYS A 17 -4.40 9.96 -10.84
N GLU A 18 -3.95 9.44 -9.71
CA GLU A 18 -2.75 8.60 -9.60
C GLU A 18 -3.03 7.19 -10.11
N ILE A 19 -2.05 6.62 -10.82
CA ILE A 19 -2.05 5.22 -11.25
C ILE A 19 -1.10 4.46 -10.34
N PHE A 20 -1.57 3.36 -9.77
CA PHE A 20 -0.75 2.54 -8.87
C PHE A 20 -0.14 1.39 -9.64
N ASN A 21 1.19 1.31 -9.65
CA ASN A 21 1.93 0.26 -10.34
C ASN A 21 2.67 -0.66 -9.35
N GLY A 22 2.56 -1.97 -9.54
CA GLY A 22 3.23 -2.96 -8.70
C GLY A 22 2.87 -4.40 -8.99
N PHE A 23 3.60 -5.33 -8.38
CA PHE A 23 3.28 -6.75 -8.45
C PHE A 23 2.10 -7.05 -7.55
N LEU A 24 1.06 -7.68 -8.10
CA LEU A 24 -0.06 -8.15 -7.29
C LEU A 24 0.39 -9.28 -6.37
N ILE A 25 0.39 -9.02 -5.07
CA ILE A 25 0.79 -10.01 -4.07
C ILE A 25 -0.41 -10.79 -3.58
N ASP A 26 -1.45 -10.07 -3.16
CA ASP A 26 -2.66 -10.64 -2.57
C ASP A 26 -3.85 -9.70 -2.76
N TRP A 27 -5.06 -10.22 -2.61
CA TRP A 27 -6.29 -9.46 -2.73
C TRP A 27 -7.46 -10.12 -2.00
N THR A 28 -8.41 -9.30 -1.57
CA THR A 28 -9.71 -9.72 -1.04
C THR A 28 -10.82 -8.98 -1.77
N ALA A 29 -12.08 -9.17 -1.37
CA ALA A 29 -13.20 -8.41 -1.93
C ALA A 29 -12.98 -6.89 -1.79
N ASP A 30 -12.40 -6.46 -0.68
CA ASP A 30 -12.27 -5.05 -0.30
C ASP A 30 -10.88 -4.46 -0.49
N TRP A 31 -9.82 -5.29 -0.52
CA TRP A 31 -8.44 -4.81 -0.47
C TRP A 31 -7.54 -5.44 -1.53
N ILE A 32 -6.54 -4.69 -1.98
CA ILE A 32 -5.51 -5.11 -2.93
C ILE A 32 -4.15 -4.81 -2.30
N LEU A 33 -3.24 -5.78 -2.31
CA LEU A 33 -1.86 -5.61 -1.87
C LEU A 33 -0.91 -5.68 -3.06
N LEU A 34 -0.17 -4.60 -3.27
CA LEU A 34 0.87 -4.47 -4.27
C LEU A 34 2.24 -4.43 -3.61
N LYS A 35 3.23 -5.06 -4.26
CA LYS A 35 4.64 -4.75 -4.08
C LYS A 35 4.99 -3.65 -5.09
N ASN A 36 5.30 -2.44 -4.63
CA ASN A 36 5.30 -1.29 -5.53
C ASN A 36 6.45 -1.34 -6.52
N ASN A 37 6.14 -0.89 -7.74
CA ASN A 37 7.11 -0.55 -8.75
C ASN A 37 6.93 0.95 -9.11
N PRO A 38 7.43 1.88 -8.26
CA PRO A 38 7.16 3.31 -8.42
C PRO A 38 7.80 3.91 -9.67
N VAL A 39 8.93 3.36 -10.08
CA VAL A 39 9.65 3.73 -11.31
C VAL A 39 10.24 2.47 -11.93
N ASP A 40 10.61 2.54 -13.21
CA ASP A 40 11.05 1.39 -14.00
C ASP A 40 12.15 0.59 -13.30
N PHE A 41 11.90 -0.72 -13.17
CA PHE A 41 12.84 -1.71 -12.64
C PHE A 41 13.26 -1.52 -11.17
N ILE A 42 12.59 -0.66 -10.41
CA ILE A 42 12.81 -0.45 -8.97
C ILE A 42 11.64 -1.01 -8.18
N ILE A 43 11.93 -1.83 -7.18
CA ILE A 43 10.92 -2.38 -6.27
C ILE A 43 11.13 -1.76 -4.90
N ASP A 44 10.09 -1.11 -4.37
CA ASP A 44 10.17 -0.41 -3.09
C ASP A 44 8.87 -0.49 -2.29
N GLY A 45 8.97 -0.91 -1.04
CA GLY A 45 7.81 -0.98 -0.13
C GLY A 45 6.65 -1.86 -0.62
N TYR A 46 5.48 -1.57 -0.09
CA TYR A 46 4.20 -2.18 -0.44
C TYR A 46 3.11 -1.09 -0.44
N THR A 47 2.04 -1.29 -1.20
CA THR A 47 0.84 -0.44 -1.14
C THR A 47 -0.37 -1.32 -0.92
N ILE A 48 -1.21 -0.92 0.03
CA ILE A 48 -2.53 -1.51 0.27
C ILE A 48 -3.56 -0.52 -0.26
N LEU A 49 -4.40 -0.98 -1.19
CA LEU A 49 -5.43 -0.18 -1.82
C LEU A 49 -6.80 -0.76 -1.45
N LYS A 50 -7.76 0.10 -1.16
CA LYS A 50 -9.16 -0.31 -1.09
C LYS A 50 -9.66 -0.52 -2.53
N ASN A 51 -10.24 -1.68 -2.83
CA ASN A 51 -10.73 -2.08 -4.16
C ASN A 51 -12.02 -1.34 -4.60
N LYS A 52 -12.40 -0.27 -3.89
CA LYS A 52 -13.56 0.52 -4.26
C LYS A 52 -13.17 1.47 -5.39
N ASN A 53 -14.03 1.62 -6.40
CA ASN A 53 -13.83 2.53 -7.53
C ASN A 53 -12.64 2.18 -8.45
N VAL A 54 -12.22 0.90 -8.51
CA VAL A 54 -11.25 0.47 -9.52
C VAL A 54 -11.88 0.61 -10.90
N LYS A 55 -11.26 1.45 -11.72
CA LYS A 55 -11.68 1.74 -13.09
C LYS A 55 -11.12 0.71 -14.07
N ALA A 56 -9.83 0.43 -13.96
CA ALA A 56 -9.13 -0.49 -14.87
C ALA A 56 -7.93 -1.14 -14.19
N ILE A 57 -7.64 -2.37 -14.62
CA ILE A 57 -6.39 -3.07 -14.32
C ILE A 57 -5.69 -3.33 -15.65
N ILE A 58 -4.48 -2.81 -15.79
CA ILE A 58 -3.70 -2.83 -17.02
C ILE A 58 -2.53 -3.78 -16.81
N GLN A 59 -2.35 -4.67 -17.78
CA GLN A 59 -1.19 -5.54 -17.92
C GLN A 59 -0.96 -5.66 -19.43
N ASP A 60 0.13 -5.07 -19.91
CA ASP A 60 0.48 -5.01 -21.33
C ASP A 60 1.94 -5.43 -21.54
N LYS A 61 2.44 -5.26 -22.77
CA LYS A 61 3.81 -5.65 -23.15
C LYS A 61 4.88 -4.89 -22.37
N ASP A 62 4.64 -3.65 -21.96
CA ASP A 62 5.61 -2.88 -21.20
C ASP A 62 5.71 -3.42 -19.77
N HIS A 63 4.58 -3.84 -19.20
CA HIS A 63 4.56 -4.55 -17.91
C HIS A 63 5.31 -5.88 -17.99
N GLU A 64 5.08 -6.68 -19.05
CA GLU A 64 5.79 -7.94 -19.25
C GLU A 64 7.30 -7.73 -19.41
N PHE A 65 7.71 -6.68 -20.12
CA PHE A 65 9.11 -6.34 -20.30
C PHE A 65 9.75 -5.96 -18.96
N THR A 66 9.13 -5.05 -18.21
CA THR A 66 9.61 -4.61 -16.89
C THR A 66 9.69 -5.77 -15.90
N GLU A 67 8.69 -6.65 -15.89
CA GLU A 67 8.70 -7.87 -15.08
C GLU A 67 9.89 -8.78 -15.40
N ARG A 68 10.21 -8.99 -16.69
CA ARG A 68 11.38 -9.79 -17.10
C ARG A 68 12.68 -9.15 -16.61
N VAL A 69 12.84 -7.84 -16.76
CA VAL A 69 14.05 -7.14 -16.30
C VAL A 69 14.20 -7.24 -14.78
N ILE A 70 13.12 -7.06 -14.02
CA ILE A 70 13.13 -7.17 -12.55
C ILE A 70 13.53 -8.59 -12.10
N LYS A 71 12.98 -9.62 -12.76
CA LYS A 71 13.35 -11.02 -12.50
C LYS A 71 14.81 -11.30 -12.82
N LEU A 72 15.32 -10.78 -13.95
CA LEU A 72 16.74 -10.91 -14.33
C LEU A 72 17.68 -10.21 -13.34
N LYS A 73 17.24 -9.12 -12.73
CA LYS A 73 17.96 -8.45 -11.64
C LYS A 73 17.95 -9.24 -10.32
N GLY A 74 17.17 -10.33 -10.23
CA GLY A 74 17.06 -11.13 -9.01
C GLY A 74 16.31 -10.43 -7.87
N LEU A 75 15.52 -9.40 -8.17
CA LEU A 75 14.74 -8.67 -7.17
C LEU A 75 13.58 -9.54 -6.67
N LYS A 76 13.37 -9.56 -5.35
CA LYS A 76 12.25 -10.29 -4.75
C LYS A 76 10.93 -9.61 -5.09
N THR A 77 10.06 -10.33 -5.79
CA THR A 77 8.71 -9.87 -6.17
C THR A 77 7.60 -10.49 -5.32
N SER A 78 7.93 -11.36 -4.36
CA SER A 78 6.98 -11.95 -3.41
C SER A 78 6.89 -11.14 -2.12
N ALA A 79 5.79 -11.30 -1.37
CA ALA A 79 5.76 -10.83 0.01
C ALA A 79 6.64 -11.70 0.91
N GLU A 80 7.34 -11.05 1.83
CA GLU A 80 8.10 -11.73 2.89
C GLU A 80 7.21 -12.09 4.09
N GLU A 81 6.08 -11.39 4.25
CA GLU A 81 5.11 -11.58 5.33
C GLU A 81 3.66 -11.45 4.84
N ILE A 82 2.76 -12.13 5.54
CA ILE A 82 1.32 -12.11 5.26
C ILE A 82 0.70 -10.93 6.00
N ILE A 83 0.28 -9.91 5.26
CA ILE A 83 -0.45 -8.76 5.80
C ILE A 83 -1.94 -9.16 5.88
N PRO A 84 -2.62 -9.00 7.03
CA PRO A 84 -4.02 -9.38 7.17
C PRO A 84 -4.94 -8.38 6.46
N LEU A 85 -5.37 -8.68 5.24
CA LEU A 85 -6.25 -7.84 4.42
C LEU A 85 -7.75 -8.00 4.76
N ARG A 86 -8.11 -7.99 6.04
CA ARG A 86 -9.49 -8.19 6.51
C ARG A 86 -10.28 -6.88 6.52
N ASP A 87 -9.83 -5.94 7.31
CA ASP A 87 -10.47 -4.64 7.54
C ASP A 87 -9.43 -3.58 7.89
N LEU A 88 -9.82 -2.31 7.92
CA LEU A 88 -8.89 -1.21 8.18
C LEU A 88 -8.21 -1.34 9.56
N SER A 89 -8.96 -1.72 10.59
CA SER A 89 -8.43 -1.85 11.95
C SER A 89 -7.33 -2.90 12.03
N SER A 90 -7.60 -4.11 11.51
CA SER A 90 -6.63 -5.21 11.46
C SER A 90 -5.36 -4.86 10.67
N ILE A 91 -5.51 -4.14 9.55
CA ILE A 91 -4.37 -3.67 8.73
C ILE A 91 -3.54 -2.65 9.52
N ILE A 92 -4.17 -1.63 10.10
CA ILE A 92 -3.46 -0.57 10.82
C ILE A 92 -2.79 -1.11 12.07
N HIS A 93 -3.45 -1.96 12.86
CA HIS A 93 -2.83 -2.60 14.03
C HIS A 93 -1.64 -3.47 13.64
N PHE A 94 -1.73 -4.24 12.55
CA PHE A 94 -0.60 -5.03 12.04
C PHE A 94 0.60 -4.13 11.70
N LEU A 95 0.36 -3.05 10.94
CA LEU A 95 1.42 -2.13 10.53
C LEU A 95 2.02 -1.37 11.72
N ALA A 96 1.19 -0.89 12.64
CA ALA A 96 1.62 -0.17 13.83
C ALA A 96 2.47 -1.05 14.75
N ASN A 97 2.09 -2.31 14.96
CA ASN A 97 2.87 -3.25 15.75
C ASN A 97 4.23 -3.58 15.10
N LYS A 98 4.30 -3.53 13.77
CA LYS A 98 5.51 -3.89 13.02
C LYS A 98 6.50 -2.74 12.86
N TYR A 99 6.00 -1.55 12.51
CA TYR A 99 6.86 -0.42 12.12
C TYR A 99 6.88 0.71 13.16
N GLU A 100 6.04 0.62 14.21
CA GLU A 100 5.83 1.59 15.29
C GLU A 100 5.35 2.98 14.89
N ILE A 101 5.95 3.57 13.85
CA ILE A 101 5.76 4.95 13.42
C ILE A 101 5.16 4.96 12.01
N PHE A 102 4.11 5.74 11.81
CA PHE A 102 3.51 5.93 10.49
C PHE A 102 3.02 7.35 10.28
N GLN A 103 2.91 7.69 9.01
CA GLN A 103 2.44 8.97 8.54
C GLN A 103 1.01 8.82 8.00
N ILE A 104 0.12 9.71 8.40
CA ILE A 104 -1.24 9.82 7.89
C ILE A 104 -1.34 11.11 7.08
N ALA A 105 -1.66 10.97 5.81
CA ALA A 105 -2.02 12.10 4.95
C ALA A 105 -3.54 12.09 4.73
N THR A 106 -4.16 13.27 4.75
CA THR A 106 -5.57 13.40 4.38
C THR A 106 -5.70 13.63 2.87
N LYS A 107 -6.94 13.68 2.35
CA LYS A 107 -7.20 14.09 0.95
C LYS A 107 -6.67 15.50 0.63
N SER A 108 -6.48 16.34 1.65
CA SER A 108 -5.85 17.64 1.48
C SER A 108 -4.35 17.53 1.79
N ASP A 109 -3.53 17.96 0.84
CA ASP A 109 -2.07 18.04 1.00
C ASP A 109 -1.62 19.10 2.03
N LYS A 110 -2.57 19.76 2.71
CA LYS A 110 -2.30 20.82 3.69
C LYS A 110 -1.81 20.29 5.03
N ALA A 111 -2.10 19.03 5.35
CA ALA A 111 -1.78 18.46 6.65
C ALA A 111 -1.36 16.99 6.52
N VAL A 112 -0.31 16.68 7.27
CA VAL A 112 0.27 15.36 7.44
C VAL A 112 0.50 15.17 8.94
N TYR A 113 0.10 14.01 9.44
CA TYR A 113 0.26 13.64 10.85
C TYR A 113 1.26 12.50 10.95
N LEU A 114 2.22 12.60 11.87
CA LEU A 114 3.25 11.59 12.09
C LEU A 114 3.22 11.17 13.55
N GLY A 115 3.12 9.88 13.82
CA GLY A 115 2.99 9.42 15.21
C GLY A 115 3.01 7.91 15.38
N LYS A 116 2.83 7.48 16.63
CA LYS A 116 2.54 6.08 16.99
C LYS A 116 1.04 5.90 17.19
N LEU A 117 0.52 4.72 16.85
CA LEU A 117 -0.87 4.37 17.15
C LEU A 117 -1.06 4.28 18.67
N ILE A 118 -2.04 5.01 19.21
CA ILE A 118 -2.53 4.80 20.58
C ILE A 118 -3.80 3.95 20.52
N GLU A 119 -4.78 4.39 19.73
CA GLU A 119 -6.11 3.79 19.67
C GLU A 119 -6.71 3.97 18.26
N LEU A 120 -7.52 3.01 17.84
CA LEU A 120 -8.29 3.04 16.62
C LEU A 120 -9.62 2.33 16.84
N ASP A 121 -10.70 3.05 16.65
CA ASP A 121 -12.06 2.50 16.62
C ASP A 121 -12.80 2.91 15.32
N GLU A 122 -14.12 2.78 15.30
CA GLU A 122 -14.92 3.08 14.11
C GLU A 122 -15.02 4.60 13.81
N GLU A 123 -14.84 5.44 14.82
CA GLU A 123 -15.02 6.89 14.76
C GLU A 123 -13.68 7.65 14.82
N GLU A 124 -12.73 7.17 15.63
CA GLU A 124 -11.52 7.90 15.98
C GLU A 124 -10.23 7.11 15.70
N LEU A 125 -9.21 7.85 15.26
CA LEU A 125 -7.82 7.40 15.15
C LEU A 125 -6.98 8.31 16.04
N VAL A 126 -6.52 7.76 17.17
CA VAL A 126 -5.71 8.49 18.16
C VAL A 126 -4.25 8.13 17.96
N ILE A 127 -3.43 9.14 17.71
CA ILE A 127 -1.99 8.99 17.52
C ILE A 127 -1.20 9.82 18.53
N ASP A 128 -0.09 9.26 19.00
CA ASP A 128 0.92 9.99 19.74
C ASP A 128 1.80 10.74 18.73
N PHE A 129 1.53 12.02 18.53
CA PHE A 129 2.41 12.90 17.78
C PHE A 129 3.66 13.13 18.63
N PHE A 130 4.85 12.77 18.14
CA PHE A 130 6.14 12.84 18.87
C PHE A 130 6.45 14.24 19.39
N GLY A 131 5.78 14.62 20.47
CA GLY A 131 5.97 15.83 21.22
C GLY A 131 6.72 15.42 22.46
N ASN A 132 7.97 15.86 22.57
CA ASN A 132 8.62 15.94 23.87
C ASN A 132 7.60 16.46 24.88
N ARG A 133 7.44 15.76 26.02
CA ARG A 133 6.74 16.29 27.19
C ARG A 133 7.22 17.72 27.42
N ARG A 134 6.48 18.71 26.93
CA ARG A 134 6.62 20.09 27.35
C ARG A 134 5.53 20.26 28.39
N THR A 135 5.94 20.05 29.64
CA THR A 135 5.26 20.68 30.77
C THR A 135 5.21 22.17 30.46
N ILE A 136 3.99 22.71 30.30
CA ILE A 136 3.73 24.14 30.42
C ILE A 136 3.05 24.34 31.78
#